data_AF-A0A2E5IR66-F1
#
_entry.id   AF-A0A2E5IR66-F1
#
_cell.length_a   1.000
_cell.length_b   1.000
_cell.length_c   1.000
_cell.angle_alpha   90.00
_cell.angle_beta   90.00
_cell.angle_gamma   90.00
#
_symmetry.space_group_name_H-M   'P 1'
#
loop_
_entity.id
_entity.type
_entity.pdbx_description
1 polymer ?
#
loop_
_entity_poly.entity_id
_entity_poly.type
_entity_poly.pdbx_seq_one_letter_code
_entity_poly.pdbx_strand_id
1 'polypeptide(L)'
;MKITFLETPFGQVPVIDFLKTLSNKDRACILAALKNVEELGFGSPRVQFKKLSNDLWEIKICGETQGYSFLFRYVLDSLIG
;
A
#
# COMPACT_ATOMS: atom_id res chain seq x y z
N MET A 1 -9.32 4.75 4.75
CA MET A 1 -8.83 5.09 3.39
C MET A 1 -8.65 3.80 2.62
N LYS A 2 -9.41 3.55 1.54
CA LYS A 2 -9.31 2.26 0.86
C LYS A 2 -8.15 2.25 -0.14
N ILE A 3 -7.21 1.31 0.01
CA ILE A 3 -6.09 1.14 -0.91
C ILE A 3 -6.53 0.25 -2.06
N THR A 4 -6.23 0.66 -3.29
CA THR A 4 -6.42 -0.15 -4.49
C THR A 4 -5.11 -0.22 -5.24
N PHE A 5 -4.56 -1.43 -5.36
CA PHE A 5 -3.35 -1.68 -6.13
C PHE A 5 -3.66 -1.66 -7.63
N LEU A 6 -2.66 -1.33 -8.44
CA LEU A 6 -2.80 -1.32 -9.88
C LEU A 6 -2.88 -2.76 -10.41
N GLU A 7 -3.90 -3.00 -11.23
CA GLU A 7 -4.04 -4.22 -12.01
C GLU A 7 -3.33 -4.06 -13.36
N THR A 8 -2.72 -5.14 -13.84
CA THR A 8 -2.25 -5.22 -15.23
C THR A 8 -3.44 -5.38 -16.16
N PRO A 9 -3.29 -5.13 -17.48
CA PRO A 9 -4.35 -5.37 -18.46
C PRO A 9 -4.88 -6.82 -18.48
N PHE A 10 -4.14 -7.77 -17.89
CA PHE A 10 -4.51 -9.18 -17.77
C PHE A 10 -5.18 -9.53 -16.42
N GLY A 11 -5.54 -8.52 -15.61
CA GLY A 11 -6.20 -8.71 -14.32
C GLY A 11 -5.27 -9.22 -13.20
N GLN A 12 -3.96 -9.16 -13.39
CA GLN A 12 -3.00 -9.54 -12.34
C GLN A 12 -2.71 -8.34 -11.46
N VAL A 13 -2.54 -8.57 -10.15
CA VAL A 13 -2.12 -7.54 -9.20
C VAL A 13 -0.67 -7.84 -8.80
N PRO A 14 0.33 -7.18 -9.43
CA PRO A 14 1.75 -7.52 -9.22
C PRO A 14 2.19 -7.42 -7.76
N VAL A 15 1.54 -6.53 -6.99
CA VAL A 15 1.80 -6.38 -5.55
C VAL A 15 1.47 -7.66 -4.79
N ILE A 16 0.36 -8.33 -5.12
CA ILE A 16 -0.03 -9.58 -4.44
C ILE A 16 0.97 -10.69 -4.75
N ASP A 17 1.42 -10.79 -6.00
CA ASP A 17 2.41 -11.79 -6.39
C ASP A 17 3.78 -11.50 -5.78
N PHE A 18 4.17 -10.23 -5.68
CA PHE A 18 5.36 -9.82 -4.95
C PHE A 18 5.28 -10.17 -3.46
N LEU A 19 4.15 -9.92 -2.79
CA LEU A 19 3.99 -10.27 -1.38
C LEU A 19 4.15 -11.78 -1.11
N LYS A 20 3.87 -12.64 -2.10
CA LYS A 20 4.08 -14.09 -2.00
C LYS A 20 5.57 -14.48 -2.07
N THR A 21 6.42 -13.66 -2.68
CA THR A 21 7.87 -13.94 -2.77
C THR A 21 8.65 -13.49 -1.53
N LEU A 22 8.02 -12.69 -0.66
CA LEU A 22 8.65 -12.18 0.55
C LEU A 22 8.73 -13.20 1.69
N SER A 23 9.67 -12.95 2.60
CA SER A 23 9.73 -13.64 3.88
C SER A 23 8.43 -13.45 4.67
N ASN A 24 8.06 -14.43 5.51
CA ASN A 24 6.88 -14.32 6.36
C ASN A 24 6.89 -13.05 7.24
N LYS A 25 8.09 -12.64 7.67
CA LYS A 25 8.35 -11.46 8.50
C LYS A 25 8.07 -10.17 7.75
N ASP A 26 8.71 -9.97 6.60
CA ASP A 26 8.52 -8.76 5.80
C ASP A 26 7.08 -8.65 5.27
N ARG A 27 6.50 -9.78 4.88
CA ARG A 27 5.08 -9.85 4.50
C ARG A 27 4.17 -9.40 5.64
N ALA A 28 4.42 -9.85 6.87
CA ALA A 28 3.64 -9.42 8.03
C ALA A 28 3.79 -7.91 8.31
N CYS A 29 5.01 -7.37 8.21
CA CYS A 29 5.26 -5.93 8.36
C CYS A 29 4.50 -5.10 7.33
N ILE A 30 4.54 -5.51 6.05
CA ILE A 30 3.84 -4.80 4.97
C ILE A 30 2.33 -4.88 5.16
N LEU A 31 1.78 -6.06 5.46
CA LEU A 31 0.34 -6.22 5.69
C LEU A 31 -0.15 -5.39 6.87
N ALA A 32 0.61 -5.34 7.97
CA ALA A 32 0.29 -4.50 9.12
C ALA A 32 0.34 -3.01 8.76
N ALA A 33 1.34 -2.57 7.99
CA ALA A 33 1.42 -1.20 7.52
C ALA A 33 0.24 -0.85 6.61
N LEU A 34 -0.12 -1.70 5.65
CA LEU A 34 -1.28 -1.48 4.78
C LEU A 34 -2.57 -1.38 5.58
N LYS A 35 -2.77 -2.26 6.57
CA LYS A 35 -3.93 -2.19 7.47
C LYS A 35 -3.98 -0.87 8.25
N ASN A 36 -2.85 -0.42 8.79
CA ASN A 36 -2.76 0.86 9.48
C ASN A 36 -3.06 2.04 8.53
N VAL A 37 -2.63 1.97 7.27
CA VAL A 37 -2.99 2.97 6.25
C VAL A 37 -4.50 2.96 5.98
N GLU A 38 -5.15 1.80 5.98
CA GLU A 38 -6.59 1.74 5.80
C GLU A 38 -7.36 2.36 6.97
N GLU A 39 -6.90 2.11 8.20
CA GLU A 39 -7.51 2.60 9.45
C GLU A 39 -7.19 4.08 9.74
N LEU A 40 -5.93 4.49 9.58
CA LEU A 40 -5.41 5.80 10.01
C LEU A 40 -5.13 6.76 8.85
N GLY A 41 -5.20 6.28 7.60
CA GLY A 41 -4.87 7.08 6.41
C GLY A 41 -3.44 7.59 6.44
N PHE A 42 -3.27 8.89 6.14
CA PHE A 42 -1.97 9.56 6.14
C PHE A 42 -1.29 9.63 7.52
N GLY A 43 -2.03 9.34 8.62
CA GLY A 43 -1.47 9.26 9.97
C GLY A 43 -0.78 7.94 10.29
N SER A 44 -0.70 7.01 9.34
CA SER A 44 -0.11 5.68 9.58
C SER A 44 1.37 5.76 9.96
N PRO A 45 1.79 5.18 11.09
CA PRO A 45 3.18 5.22 11.53
C PRO A 45 4.08 4.40 10.60
N ARG A 46 5.33 4.86 10.41
CA ARG A 46 6.37 4.18 9.60
C ARG A 46 5.99 3.98 8.13
N VAL A 47 5.03 4.75 7.64
CA VAL A 47 4.62 4.78 6.24
C VAL A 47 4.89 6.18 5.69
N GLN A 48 5.56 6.27 4.55
CA GLN A 48 5.72 7.53 3.83
C GLN A 48 4.85 7.52 2.59
N PHE A 49 4.11 8.60 2.40
CA PHE A 49 3.26 8.80 1.24
C PHE A 49 3.90 9.84 0.32
N LYS A 50 3.94 9.53 -0.96
CA LYS A 50 4.36 10.48 -1.99
C LYS A 50 3.32 10.53 -3.09
N LYS A 51 2.72 11.70 -3.31
CA LYS A 51 1.84 11.93 -4.46
C LYS A 51 2.68 11.97 -5.73
N LEU A 52 2.31 11.20 -6.75
CA LEU A 52 2.99 11.21 -8.04
C LEU A 52 2.24 12.05 -9.07
N SER A 53 0.98 11.70 -9.37
CA SER A 53 0.13 12.43 -10.32
C SER A 53 -1.34 12.08 -10.14
N ASN A 54 -2.26 13.02 -10.37
CA ASN A 54 -3.71 12.83 -10.21
C ASN A 54 -4.06 12.11 -8.88
N ASP A 55 -4.47 10.84 -8.99
CA ASP A 55 -4.88 9.93 -7.91
C ASP A 55 -3.88 8.78 -7.69
N LEU A 56 -2.70 8.86 -8.31
CA LEU A 56 -1.61 7.90 -8.16
C LEU A 56 -0.67 8.34 -7.04
N TRP A 57 -0.46 7.41 -6.11
CA TRP A 57 0.37 7.58 -4.94
C TRP A 57 1.39 6.46 -4.84
N GLU A 58 2.53 6.80 -4.25
CA GLU A 58 3.55 5.86 -3.82
C GLU A 58 3.49 5.77 -2.29
N ILE A 59 3.47 4.53 -1.80
CA ILE A 59 3.60 4.20 -0.38
C ILE A 59 4.96 3.53 -0.17
N LYS A 60 5.75 4.09 0.75
CA LYS A 60 6.99 3.48 1.21
C LYS A 60 6.81 2.92 2.60
N ILE A 61 7.14 1.65 2.77
CA ILE A 61 7.02 0.90 4.02
C ILE A 61 8.41 0.36 4.38
N CYS A 62 8.86 0.62 5.61
CA CYS A 62 10.04 -0.06 6.13
C CYS A 62 9.64 -1.44 6.63
N GLY A 63 10.11 -2.49 5.96
CA GLY A 63 10.04 -3.86 6.48
C GLY A 63 11.08 -4.12 7.55
N GLU A 64 11.20 -5.39 7.98
CA GLU A 64 12.18 -5.79 8.99
C GLU A 64 13.59 -5.80 8.39
N THR A 65 13.72 -6.27 7.14
CA THR A 65 15.02 -6.43 6.48
C THR A 65 15.37 -5.28 5.54
N GLN A 66 14.37 -4.70 4.87
CA GLN A 66 14.58 -3.65 3.86
C GLN A 66 13.34 -2.75 3.69
N GLY A 67 13.51 -1.65 2.96
CA GLY A 67 12.41 -0.77 2.53
C GLY A 67 11.69 -1.29 1.29
N TYR A 68 10.38 -1.10 1.24
CA TYR A 68 9.51 -1.47 0.12
C TYR A 68 8.76 -0.24 -0.37
N SER A 69 8.58 -0.12 -1.68
CA SER A 69 7.80 0.96 -2.30
C SER A 69 6.75 0.36 -3.22
N PHE A 70 5.49 0.77 -3.05
CA PHE A 70 4.38 0.31 -3.86
C PHE A 70 3.63 1.49 -4.47
N LEU A 71 3.17 1.30 -5.70
CA LEU A 71 2.26 2.23 -6.35
C LEU A 71 0.82 1.79 -6.07
N PHE A 72 -0.01 2.76 -5.68
CA PHE A 72 -1.41 2.53 -5.39
C PHE A 72 -2.24 3.75 -5.74
N ARG A 73 -3.54 3.54 -5.89
CA ARG A 73 -4.54 4.59 -5.80
C ARG A 73 -5.29 4.39 -4.49
N TYR A 74 -5.71 5.47 -3.87
CA TYR A 74 -6.68 5.35 -2.79
C TYR A 74 -7.99 5.99 -3.20
N VAL A 75 -9.07 5.37 -2.74
CA VAL A 75 -10.39 6.00 -2.74
C VAL A 75 -10.57 6.54 -1.34
N LEU A 76 -10.67 7.87 -1.23
CA LEU A 76 -11.30 8.47 -0.07
C LEU A 76 -12.74 7.99 -0.14
N ASP A 77 -13.13 7.13 0.80
CA ASP A 77 -14.55 7.01 1.13
C ASP A 77 -14.94 8.41 1.58
N SER A 78 -15.44 9.18 0.62
CA SER A 78 -16.13 10.42 0.88
C SER A 78 -17.19 10.03 1.91
N LEU A 79 -17.17 10.68 3.07
CA LEU A 79 -18.35 10.73 3.92
C LEU A 79 -19.49 11.23 3.01
N ILE A 80 -20.23 10.31 2.42
CA ILE A 80 -21.51 10.58 1.77
C ILE A 80 -22.51 10.48 2.91
N GLY A 81 -22.98 11.65 3.37
CA GLY A 81 -24.23 11.83 4.11
C GLY A 81 -24.13 11.66 5.61
#